data_AF-A0A1I7XM60-F1
#
_entry.id   AF-A0A1I7XM60-F1
#
_cell.length_a   1.000
_cell.length_b   1.000
_cell.length_c   1.000
_cell.angle_alpha   90.00
_cell.angle_beta   90.00
_cell.angle_gamma   90.00
#
_symmetry.space_group_name_H-M   'P 1'
#
loop_
_entity.id
_entity.type
_entity.pdbx_description
1 polymer ?
#
loop_
_entity_poly.entity_id
_entity_poly.type
_entity_poly.pdbx_seq_one_letter_code
_entity_poly.pdbx_strand_id
1 'polypeptide(L)'
;MQWWEDLWLNEGFATMVEYLGADEISNGYMKMRDFFLVNAVNNALEKDSIASSHPLSFKIDKASEVSEAFDGITYAKGGSVLMMISEVMGEENFNKGLKIYLKQHSYGNAKAADLWRALDKAVPDHVKGPDGKRLNITEFANHFKWDVPVWYQDEKDIQNEKMVWLKRDEPLFIHTNNKSNFAFVINSGMRSFFRQNYDEEGWKRIGQQFQEDHEVYNVRTRMAIISDAYAMALIGELNYGTLLDLVRYIEKEKEYLPWTAMIDGFNVILSYLGTEPESLSIKDYMKTILKQKYNNNSLQYITDHFLDNNTFYDVVTLLFSSILETNIMNVFCRMNSPECIHGYTDLFEKEVLQKCGNNKTSDCVMIAGPLRPTTYCYGIQNGDELVYKKMLSFYQRESVQVEKNYLMVSLGCSKNIVTLKSLLTTALDRKAGVFRLQDVPAIFNTVARNDIGKEFMFNFLLDRWDLIYERFGFTKYSGVASSRLYIANDSTRCIRVQKIALN
;
A
#
# COMPACT_ATOMS: atom_id res chain seq x y z
N MET A 1 8.27 -24.72 4.74
CA MET A 1 7.07 -25.56 4.48
C MET A 1 7.43 -26.98 4.01
N GLN A 2 6.48 -27.93 4.05
CA GLN A 2 6.60 -29.27 3.45
C GLN A 2 6.26 -29.30 1.96
N TRP A 3 5.28 -28.51 1.54
CA TRP A 3 4.90 -28.33 0.15
C TRP A 3 4.37 -26.91 -0.07
N TRP A 4 4.21 -26.50 -1.34
CA TRP A 4 3.80 -25.16 -1.74
C TRP A 4 2.41 -24.74 -1.21
N GLU A 5 1.57 -25.70 -0.81
CA GLU A 5 0.28 -25.41 -0.17
C GLU A 5 0.41 -24.52 1.06
N ASP A 6 1.52 -24.66 1.81
CA ASP A 6 1.80 -23.87 3.01
C ASP A 6 2.91 -22.83 2.74
N LEU A 7 3.00 -22.29 1.52
CA LEU A 7 4.00 -21.29 1.14
C LEU A 7 4.02 -20.07 2.10
N TRP A 8 2.85 -19.70 2.62
CA TRP A 8 2.69 -18.59 3.56
C TRP A 8 3.48 -18.78 4.87
N LEU A 9 3.84 -20.03 5.26
CA LEU A 9 4.73 -20.28 6.41
C LEU A 9 6.11 -19.64 6.23
N ASN A 10 6.57 -19.55 4.99
CA ASN A 10 7.82 -18.86 4.66
C ASN A 10 7.54 -17.38 4.42
N GLU A 11 6.69 -17.08 3.44
CA GLU A 11 6.54 -15.72 2.91
C GLU A 11 5.74 -14.80 3.85
N GLY A 12 4.64 -15.29 4.43
CA GLY A 12 3.88 -14.53 5.42
C GLY A 12 4.67 -14.28 6.70
N PHE A 13 5.48 -15.26 7.13
CA PHE A 13 6.41 -15.06 8.25
C PHE A 13 7.49 -14.03 7.91
N ALA A 14 8.09 -14.12 6.72
CA ALA A 14 9.07 -13.15 6.21
C ALA A 14 8.49 -11.73 6.17
N THR A 15 7.28 -11.56 5.63
CA THR A 15 6.55 -10.29 5.62
C THR A 15 6.29 -9.76 7.02
N MET A 16 6.00 -10.60 8.02
CA MET A 16 5.88 -10.10 9.39
C MET A 16 7.24 -9.62 9.95
N VAL A 17 8.28 -10.45 9.84
CA VAL A 17 9.57 -10.16 10.48
C VAL A 17 10.38 -9.08 9.75
N GLU A 18 10.13 -8.80 8.46
CA GLU A 18 10.81 -7.69 7.76
C GLU A 18 10.45 -6.34 8.39
N TYR A 19 9.17 -6.12 8.75
CA TYR A 19 8.73 -4.89 9.41
C TYR A 19 9.17 -4.86 10.85
N LEU A 20 8.97 -5.94 11.62
CA LEU A 20 9.38 -5.99 13.03
C LEU A 20 10.89 -5.84 13.19
N GLY A 21 11.67 -6.52 12.34
CA GLY A 21 13.13 -6.47 12.37
C GLY A 21 13.67 -5.09 11.97
N ALA A 22 13.12 -4.47 10.92
CA ALA A 22 13.51 -3.12 10.54
C ALA A 22 13.13 -2.09 11.61
N ASP A 23 11.97 -2.24 12.26
CA ASP A 23 11.57 -1.39 13.38
C ASP A 23 12.57 -1.50 14.53
N GLU A 24 12.91 -2.73 14.93
CA GLU A 24 13.84 -3.00 16.03
C GLU A 24 15.25 -2.48 15.73
N ILE A 25 15.79 -2.72 14.53
CA ILE A 25 17.11 -2.21 14.11
C ILE A 25 17.15 -0.68 14.16
N SER A 26 16.01 -0.04 13.89
CA SER A 26 15.88 1.41 13.97
C SER A 26 15.50 1.93 15.36
N ASN A 27 15.40 1.09 16.40
CA ASN A 27 14.84 1.47 17.71
C ASN A 27 13.46 2.17 17.62
N GLY A 28 12.62 1.73 16.68
CA GLY A 28 11.30 2.31 16.43
C GLY A 28 11.29 3.65 15.69
N TYR A 29 12.45 4.24 15.36
CA TYR A 29 12.52 5.49 14.58
C TYR A 29 11.88 5.35 13.21
N MET A 30 11.93 4.15 12.62
CA MET A 30 11.32 3.88 11.32
C MET A 30 9.81 3.63 11.36
N LYS A 31 9.22 3.44 12.55
CA LYS A 31 7.79 3.13 12.73
C LYS A 31 7.29 2.03 11.79
N MET A 32 8.10 1.02 11.51
CA MET A 32 7.79 0.01 10.49
C MET A 32 6.54 -0.80 10.88
N ARG A 33 6.25 -0.94 12.18
CA ARG A 33 4.97 -1.52 12.65
C ARG A 33 3.74 -0.75 12.15
N ASP A 34 3.83 0.55 11.94
CA ASP A 34 2.74 1.36 11.38
C ASP A 34 2.63 1.17 9.86
N PHE A 35 3.76 1.09 9.15
CA PHE A 35 3.78 0.79 7.71
C PHE A 35 3.23 -0.60 7.40
N PHE A 36 3.38 -1.56 8.31
CA PHE A 36 2.80 -2.89 8.19
C PHE A 36 1.26 -2.83 8.03
N LEU A 37 0.58 -1.90 8.72
CA LEU A 37 -0.88 -1.76 8.60
C LEU A 37 -1.31 -1.34 7.20
N VAL A 38 -0.61 -0.37 6.61
CA VAL A 38 -0.90 0.13 5.26
C VAL A 38 -0.51 -0.90 4.21
N ASN A 39 0.72 -1.40 4.28
CA ASN A 39 1.33 -2.20 3.21
C ASN A 39 0.96 -3.68 3.26
N ALA A 40 0.67 -4.22 4.44
CA ALA A 40 0.27 -5.62 4.60
C ALA A 40 -1.22 -5.75 4.93
N VAL A 41 -1.69 -5.21 6.06
CA VAL A 41 -3.07 -5.46 6.54
C VAL A 41 -4.11 -4.93 5.56
N ASN A 42 -4.03 -3.64 5.21
CA ASN A 42 -4.96 -3.03 4.26
C ASN A 42 -4.88 -3.66 2.86
N ASN A 43 -3.67 -3.93 2.38
CA ASN A 43 -3.46 -4.60 1.08
C ASN A 43 -4.10 -5.98 1.04
N ALA A 44 -3.94 -6.75 2.13
CA ALA A 44 -4.54 -8.06 2.26
C ALA A 44 -6.07 -7.99 2.34
N LEU A 45 -6.64 -7.06 3.12
CA LEU A 45 -8.09 -6.87 3.19
C LEU A 45 -8.71 -6.49 1.83
N GLU A 46 -8.03 -5.65 1.04
CA GLU A 46 -8.47 -5.31 -0.32
C GLU A 46 -8.42 -6.54 -1.24
N LYS A 47 -7.28 -7.24 -1.29
CA LYS A 47 -7.10 -8.42 -2.15
C LYS A 47 -7.96 -9.62 -1.75
N ASP A 48 -8.31 -9.74 -0.48
CA ASP A 48 -9.11 -10.84 0.04
C ASP A 48 -10.63 -10.55 -0.05
N SER A 49 -11.02 -9.32 -0.42
CA SER A 49 -12.42 -8.93 -0.60
C SER A 49 -13.01 -9.31 -1.97
N ILE A 50 -12.23 -9.90 -2.87
CA ILE A 50 -12.68 -10.33 -4.20
C ILE A 50 -12.94 -11.84 -4.25
N ALA A 51 -13.92 -12.24 -5.05
CA ALA A 51 -14.34 -13.65 -5.16
C ALA A 51 -13.26 -14.59 -5.72
N SER A 52 -12.24 -14.05 -6.40
CA SER A 52 -11.11 -14.81 -6.93
C SER A 52 -9.93 -14.93 -5.95
N SER A 53 -10.09 -14.48 -4.70
CA SER A 53 -9.10 -14.75 -3.63
C SER A 53 -9.00 -16.26 -3.35
N HIS A 54 -8.03 -16.64 -2.53
CA HIS A 54 -7.80 -18.02 -2.11
C HIS A 54 -7.50 -18.10 -0.60
N PRO A 55 -7.69 -19.27 0.06
CA PRO A 55 -7.27 -19.44 1.44
C PRO A 55 -5.74 -19.45 1.56
N LEU A 56 -5.21 -19.19 2.76
CA LEU A 56 -3.76 -19.18 3.00
C LEU A 56 -3.10 -20.51 2.65
N SER A 57 -3.74 -21.62 3.04
CA SER A 57 -3.34 -22.96 2.64
C SER A 57 -4.32 -23.49 1.58
N PHE A 58 -3.82 -23.77 0.37
CA PHE A 58 -4.62 -24.27 -0.75
C PHE A 58 -3.81 -25.25 -1.60
N LYS A 59 -4.53 -26.17 -2.26
CA LYS A 59 -3.93 -27.22 -3.07
C LYS A 59 -3.22 -26.64 -4.31
N ILE A 60 -1.98 -27.08 -4.56
CA ILE A 60 -1.19 -26.71 -5.74
C ILE A 60 -0.71 -27.99 -6.43
N ASP A 61 -1.20 -28.20 -7.66
CA ASP A 61 -0.95 -29.41 -8.45
C ASP A 61 -0.02 -29.15 -9.65
N LYS A 62 0.08 -27.91 -10.14
CA LYS A 62 0.90 -27.55 -11.31
C LYS A 62 2.01 -26.55 -10.98
N ALA A 63 3.10 -26.61 -11.76
CA ALA A 63 4.23 -25.70 -11.60
C ALA A 63 3.87 -24.22 -11.86
N SER A 64 2.89 -23.93 -12.72
CA SER A 64 2.40 -22.56 -12.95
C SER A 64 1.67 -22.00 -11.72
N GLU A 65 0.86 -22.84 -11.06
CA GLU A 65 0.11 -22.49 -9.85
C GLU A 65 1.05 -22.13 -8.69
N VAL A 66 2.25 -22.73 -8.64
CA VAL A 66 3.29 -22.32 -7.68
C VAL A 66 3.65 -20.85 -7.86
N SER A 67 3.85 -20.40 -9.10
CA SER A 67 4.19 -18.99 -9.37
C SER A 67 3.03 -18.05 -9.05
N GLU A 68 1.79 -18.50 -9.25
CA GLU A 68 0.57 -17.77 -8.92
C GLU A 68 0.36 -17.64 -7.41
N ALA A 69 0.83 -18.62 -6.62
CA ALA A 69 0.77 -18.58 -5.16
C ALA A 69 1.69 -17.52 -4.53
N PHE A 70 2.66 -16.98 -5.27
CA PHE A 70 3.48 -15.84 -4.84
C PHE A 70 2.73 -14.51 -5.02
N ASP A 71 1.70 -14.31 -4.21
CA ASP A 71 0.75 -13.21 -4.36
C ASP A 71 0.52 -12.40 -3.07
N GLY A 72 -0.43 -11.45 -3.10
CA GLY A 72 -0.70 -10.66 -1.91
C GLY A 72 -1.34 -11.42 -0.76
N ILE A 73 -2.04 -12.52 -1.02
CA ILE A 73 -2.67 -13.31 0.03
C ILE A 73 -1.59 -14.06 0.81
N THR A 74 -0.72 -14.79 0.12
CA THR A 74 0.36 -15.57 0.75
C THR A 74 1.29 -14.70 1.62
N TYR A 75 1.66 -13.52 1.12
CA TYR A 75 2.54 -12.58 1.83
C TYR A 75 1.78 -11.75 2.87
N ALA A 76 0.89 -10.86 2.40
CA ALA A 76 0.30 -9.83 3.22
C ALA A 76 -0.74 -10.39 4.20
N LYS A 77 -1.65 -11.28 3.75
CA LYS A 77 -2.63 -11.90 4.66
C LYS A 77 -1.94 -12.87 5.62
N GLY A 78 -0.95 -13.63 5.13
CA GLY A 78 -0.13 -14.52 5.95
C GLY A 78 0.53 -13.78 7.12
N GLY A 79 1.24 -12.69 6.84
CA GLY A 79 1.83 -11.83 7.87
C GLY A 79 0.78 -11.20 8.80
N SER A 80 -0.35 -10.75 8.25
CA SER A 80 -1.42 -10.08 9.03
C SER A 80 -2.09 -11.02 10.04
N VAL A 81 -2.34 -12.27 9.65
CA VAL A 81 -2.89 -13.30 10.55
C VAL A 81 -1.89 -13.66 11.64
N LEU A 82 -0.60 -13.77 11.32
CA LEU A 82 0.45 -14.01 12.32
C LEU A 82 0.54 -12.86 13.34
N MET A 83 0.48 -11.61 12.87
CA MET A 83 0.44 -10.43 13.74
C MET A 83 -0.78 -10.45 14.65
N MET A 84 -1.98 -10.73 14.12
CA MET A 84 -3.20 -10.86 14.93
C MET A 84 -3.07 -11.95 16.00
N ILE A 85 -2.50 -13.12 15.66
CA ILE A 85 -2.25 -14.20 16.63
C ILE A 85 -1.29 -13.72 17.72
N SER A 86 -0.22 -13.01 17.34
CA SER A 86 0.74 -12.42 18.29
C SER A 86 0.08 -11.42 19.24
N GLU A 87 -0.82 -10.57 18.73
CA GLU A 87 -1.61 -9.62 19.55
C GLU A 87 -2.51 -10.34 20.56
N VAL A 88 -3.13 -11.46 20.18
CA VAL A 88 -4.02 -12.23 21.06
C VAL A 88 -3.26 -12.98 22.16
N MET A 89 -2.16 -13.65 21.83
CA MET A 89 -1.41 -14.47 22.80
C MET A 89 -0.30 -13.71 23.55
N GLY A 90 0.03 -12.52 23.08
CA GLY A 90 1.15 -11.70 23.54
C GLY A 90 2.47 -12.05 22.85
N GLU A 91 3.23 -11.02 22.45
CA GLU A 91 4.45 -11.13 21.65
C GLU A 91 5.52 -12.04 22.30
N GLU A 92 5.68 -11.99 23.62
CA GLU A 92 6.63 -12.86 24.33
C GLU A 92 6.27 -14.35 24.18
N ASN A 93 4.98 -14.68 24.28
CA ASN A 93 4.50 -16.06 24.17
C ASN A 93 4.53 -16.53 22.73
N PHE A 94 4.17 -15.67 21.80
CA PHE A 94 4.31 -15.94 20.37
C PHE A 94 5.77 -16.28 20.02
N ASN A 95 6.73 -15.46 20.48
CA ASN A 95 8.16 -15.71 20.31
C ASN A 95 8.64 -17.01 20.96
N LYS A 96 8.11 -17.38 22.14
CA LYS A 96 8.38 -18.69 22.77
C LYS A 96 7.87 -19.83 21.88
N GLY A 97 6.66 -19.72 21.36
CA GLY A 97 6.06 -20.71 20.45
C GLY A 97 6.86 -20.86 19.16
N LEU A 98 7.30 -19.76 18.55
CA LEU A 98 8.18 -19.77 17.39
C LEU A 98 9.53 -20.45 17.66
N LYS A 99 10.15 -20.21 18.82
CA LYS A 99 11.39 -20.90 19.22
C LYS A 99 11.18 -22.42 19.32
N ILE A 100 10.03 -22.85 19.85
CA ILE A 100 9.66 -24.27 19.89
C ILE A 100 9.52 -24.82 18.47
N TYR A 101 8.73 -24.16 17.62
CA TYR A 101 8.52 -24.56 16.22
C TYR A 101 9.84 -24.70 15.46
N LEU A 102 10.68 -23.66 15.47
CA LEU A 102 11.96 -23.65 14.76
C LEU A 102 12.90 -24.76 15.25
N LYS A 103 12.97 -25.01 16.57
CA LYS A 103 13.80 -26.09 17.13
C LYS A 103 13.28 -27.47 16.76
N GLN A 104 11.95 -27.68 16.77
CA GLN A 104 11.34 -28.97 16.46
C GLN A 104 11.48 -29.37 14.99
N HIS A 105 11.47 -28.39 14.09
CA HIS A 105 11.53 -28.61 12.64
C HIS A 105 12.88 -28.19 12.02
N SER A 106 13.91 -28.00 12.86
CA SER A 106 15.26 -27.65 12.39
C SER A 106 15.78 -28.67 11.39
N TYR A 107 16.26 -28.18 10.23
CA TYR A 107 16.76 -29.00 9.12
C TYR A 107 15.73 -29.98 8.52
N GLY A 108 14.44 -29.79 8.80
CA GLY A 108 13.34 -30.56 8.24
C GLY A 108 12.28 -29.65 7.62
N ASN A 109 11.09 -30.22 7.44
CA ASN A 109 9.93 -29.52 6.88
C ASN A 109 8.77 -29.49 7.89
N ALA A 110 7.80 -28.63 7.63
CA ALA A 110 6.62 -28.44 8.48
C ALA A 110 5.39 -28.05 7.65
N LYS A 111 4.22 -28.45 8.15
CA LYS A 111 2.89 -28.00 7.70
C LYS A 111 2.35 -26.88 8.59
N ALA A 112 1.31 -26.19 8.15
CA ALA A 112 0.64 -25.15 8.94
C ALA A 112 0.24 -25.65 10.35
N ALA A 113 -0.31 -26.87 10.43
CA ALA A 113 -0.70 -27.49 11.70
C ALA A 113 0.47 -27.71 12.67
N ASP A 114 1.71 -27.78 12.19
CA ASP A 114 2.89 -27.90 13.06
C ASP A 114 3.19 -26.59 13.79
N LEU A 115 3.02 -25.45 13.09
CA LEU A 115 3.15 -24.13 13.70
C LEU A 115 2.09 -23.93 14.79
N TRP A 116 0.83 -24.22 14.49
CA TRP A 116 -0.26 -24.06 15.45
C TRP A 116 -0.05 -24.88 16.73
N ARG A 117 0.36 -26.14 16.60
CA ARG A 117 0.70 -27.01 17.74
C ARG A 117 1.91 -26.53 18.54
N ALA A 118 2.84 -25.83 17.91
CA ALA A 118 3.98 -25.23 18.61
C ALA A 118 3.57 -23.97 19.38
N LEU A 119 2.70 -23.13 18.81
CA LEU A 119 2.16 -21.95 19.48
C LEU A 119 1.29 -22.33 20.69
N ASP A 120 0.48 -23.39 20.58
CA ASP A 120 -0.33 -23.94 21.69
C ASP A 120 0.50 -24.26 22.95
N LYS A 121 1.76 -24.67 22.78
CA LYS A 121 2.65 -24.97 23.91
C LYS A 121 3.09 -23.72 24.67
N ALA A 122 2.97 -22.54 24.06
CA ALA A 122 3.41 -21.27 24.63
C ALA A 122 2.24 -20.38 25.11
N VAL A 123 0.99 -20.72 24.78
CA VAL A 123 -0.19 -19.98 25.27
C VAL A 123 -0.27 -20.05 26.80
N PRO A 124 -0.31 -18.93 27.53
CA PRO A 124 -0.51 -18.95 28.99
C PRO A 124 -1.92 -19.37 29.41
N ASP A 125 -2.08 -19.91 30.62
CA ASP A 125 -3.39 -20.35 31.13
C ASP A 125 -4.43 -19.22 31.27
N HIS A 126 -3.97 -17.97 31.44
CA HIS A 126 -4.84 -16.81 31.58
C HIS A 126 -5.34 -16.25 30.23
N VAL A 127 -4.70 -16.58 29.11
CA VAL A 127 -5.17 -16.19 27.77
C VAL A 127 -6.32 -17.10 27.40
N LYS A 128 -7.53 -16.54 27.31
CA LYS A 128 -8.76 -17.29 27.05
C LYS A 128 -9.16 -17.24 25.58
N GLY A 129 -9.58 -18.38 25.04
CA GLY A 129 -10.16 -18.50 23.71
C GLY A 129 -11.67 -18.25 23.69
N PRO A 130 -12.30 -18.43 22.52
CA PRO A 130 -13.74 -18.22 22.32
C PRO A 130 -14.64 -19.03 23.26
N ASP A 131 -14.20 -20.22 23.68
CA ASP A 131 -14.94 -21.11 24.59
C ASP A 131 -14.76 -20.75 26.08
N GLY A 132 -14.00 -19.69 26.39
CA GLY A 132 -13.67 -19.26 27.74
C GLY A 132 -12.59 -20.12 28.44
N LYS A 133 -12.08 -21.17 27.78
CA LYS A 133 -10.94 -21.95 28.25
C LYS A 133 -9.64 -21.36 27.73
N ARG A 134 -8.50 -21.97 28.10
CA ARG A 134 -7.19 -21.57 27.58
C ARG A 134 -7.21 -21.60 26.06
N LEU A 135 -6.74 -20.53 25.42
CA LEU A 135 -6.76 -20.40 23.96
C LEU A 135 -6.05 -21.60 23.30
N ASN A 136 -6.72 -22.20 22.32
CA ASN A 136 -6.20 -23.26 21.48
C ASN A 136 -6.04 -22.69 20.06
N ILE A 137 -4.79 -22.38 19.69
CA ILE A 137 -4.40 -21.86 18.38
C ILE A 137 -4.71 -22.86 17.28
N THR A 138 -4.49 -24.16 17.51
CA THR A 138 -4.83 -25.20 16.52
C THR A 138 -6.32 -25.19 16.20
N GLU A 139 -7.19 -25.05 17.20
CA GLU A 139 -8.64 -24.96 16.98
C GLU A 139 -9.02 -23.62 16.33
N PHE A 140 -8.47 -22.51 16.82
CA PHE A 140 -8.73 -21.17 16.31
C PHE A 140 -8.35 -21.01 14.83
N ALA A 141 -7.15 -21.47 14.43
CA ALA A 141 -6.60 -21.25 13.10
C ALA A 141 -7.08 -22.24 12.04
N ASN A 142 -7.63 -23.40 12.42
CA ASN A 142 -8.04 -24.45 11.46
C ASN A 142 -9.43 -24.26 10.83
N HIS A 143 -10.18 -23.21 11.17
CA HIS A 143 -11.55 -23.04 10.71
C HIS A 143 -11.73 -21.92 9.67
N PHE A 144 -12.47 -22.22 8.60
CA PHE A 144 -12.86 -21.29 7.52
C PHE A 144 -13.91 -20.25 7.92
N LYS A 145 -14.56 -20.41 9.08
CA LYS A 145 -15.47 -19.44 9.69
C LYS A 145 -14.85 -18.96 10.99
N TRP A 146 -14.58 -17.68 11.11
CA TRP A 146 -13.77 -17.13 12.20
C TRP A 146 -14.59 -16.89 13.47
N ASP A 147 -14.08 -17.39 14.60
CA ASP A 147 -14.23 -16.64 15.85
C ASP A 147 -13.28 -15.44 15.74
N VAL A 148 -13.72 -14.24 16.07
CA VAL A 148 -12.94 -13.03 15.81
C VAL A 148 -12.55 -12.37 17.14
N PRO A 149 -11.25 -12.13 17.40
CA PRO A 149 -10.86 -11.29 18.52
C PRO A 149 -11.23 -9.84 18.18
N VAL A 150 -12.17 -9.27 18.92
CA VAL A 150 -12.64 -7.89 18.73
C VAL A 150 -12.01 -7.01 19.79
N TRP A 151 -11.17 -6.09 19.34
CA TRP A 151 -10.54 -5.07 20.17
C TRP A 151 -11.40 -3.81 20.18
N TYR A 152 -11.68 -3.22 21.33
CA TYR A 152 -12.50 -2.01 21.42
C TYR A 152 -12.05 -1.13 22.58
N GLN A 153 -12.37 0.17 22.50
CA GLN A 153 -12.16 1.12 23.59
C GLN A 153 -13.45 1.30 24.39
N ASP A 154 -13.33 1.21 25.72
CA ASP A 154 -14.44 1.48 26.64
C ASP A 154 -14.44 2.98 26.98
N GLU A 155 -15.62 3.60 27.05
CA GLU A 155 -15.77 5.00 27.46
C GLU A 155 -15.06 5.29 28.80
N LYS A 156 -15.10 4.34 29.74
CA LYS A 156 -14.49 4.50 31.07
C LYS A 156 -12.98 4.36 31.06
N ASP A 157 -12.42 3.80 30.00
CA ASP A 157 -11.01 3.45 29.90
C ASP A 157 -10.54 3.53 28.44
N ILE A 158 -10.64 4.73 27.87
CA ILE A 158 -10.30 4.98 26.46
C ILE A 158 -8.82 4.65 26.17
N GLN A 159 -7.96 4.77 27.17
CA GLN A 159 -6.52 4.53 27.01
C GLN A 159 -6.16 3.04 26.92
N ASN A 160 -7.01 2.14 27.44
CA ASN A 160 -6.74 0.70 27.42
C ASN A 160 -7.78 -0.03 26.55
N GLU A 161 -7.31 -0.59 25.45
CA GLU A 161 -8.11 -1.43 24.57
C GLU A 161 -8.44 -2.75 25.27
N LYS A 162 -9.71 -3.18 25.15
CA LYS A 162 -10.20 -4.46 25.67
C LYS A 162 -10.43 -5.41 24.51
N MET A 163 -10.23 -6.70 24.75
CA MET A 163 -10.49 -7.75 23.76
C MET A 163 -11.63 -8.67 24.22
N VAL A 164 -12.55 -8.94 23.32
CA VAL A 164 -13.65 -9.91 23.48
C VAL A 164 -13.76 -10.77 22.23
N TRP A 165 -14.24 -12.01 22.39
CA TRP A 165 -14.47 -12.90 21.25
C TRP A 165 -15.86 -12.70 20.66
N LEU A 166 -15.92 -12.34 19.38
CA LEU A 166 -17.11 -12.55 18.56
C LEU A 166 -17.12 -14.02 18.14
N LYS A 167 -18.03 -14.79 18.72
CA LYS A 167 -18.12 -16.23 18.45
C LYS A 167 -18.90 -16.47 17.17
N ARG A 168 -18.56 -17.57 16.49
CA ARG A 168 -19.24 -18.01 15.29
C ARG A 168 -20.73 -18.22 15.54
N ASP A 169 -21.55 -17.71 14.61
CA ASP A 169 -23.00 -17.88 14.56
C ASP A 169 -23.72 -17.34 15.84
N GLU A 170 -23.04 -16.54 16.67
CA GLU A 170 -23.59 -15.91 17.88
C GLU A 170 -23.39 -14.39 17.85
N PRO A 171 -24.41 -13.58 18.18
CA PRO A 171 -24.25 -12.13 18.31
C PRO A 171 -23.43 -11.79 19.55
N LEU A 172 -22.51 -10.83 19.40
CA LEU A 172 -21.77 -10.24 20.51
C LEU A 172 -22.47 -8.96 21.00
N PHE A 173 -22.80 -8.90 22.29
CA PHE A 173 -23.34 -7.70 22.92
C PHE A 173 -22.30 -7.06 23.82
N ILE A 174 -21.90 -5.83 23.51
CA ILE A 174 -20.99 -5.02 24.34
C ILE A 174 -21.82 -3.92 24.99
N HIS A 175 -21.92 -3.93 26.32
CA HIS A 175 -22.69 -2.94 27.07
C HIS A 175 -21.87 -1.67 27.30
N THR A 176 -22.28 -0.58 26.66
CA THR A 176 -21.73 0.77 26.87
C THR A 176 -22.60 1.58 27.82
N ASN A 177 -22.05 2.63 28.43
CA ASN A 177 -22.79 3.50 29.33
C ASN A 177 -23.59 4.52 28.50
N ASN A 178 -24.91 4.38 28.42
CA ASN A 178 -25.83 5.24 27.65
C ASN A 178 -25.85 6.75 28.02
N LYS A 179 -25.02 7.23 28.94
CA LYS A 179 -25.02 8.62 29.41
C LYS A 179 -24.11 9.55 28.59
N SER A 180 -23.23 8.99 27.77
CA SER A 180 -22.35 9.76 26.91
C SER A 180 -22.77 9.58 25.45
N ASN A 181 -22.57 10.60 24.63
CA ASN A 181 -22.59 10.46 23.18
C ASN A 181 -21.32 9.75 22.66
N PHE A 182 -20.71 8.86 23.44
CA PHE A 182 -19.44 8.24 23.12
C PHE A 182 -19.51 7.50 21.78
N ALA A 183 -18.59 7.84 20.90
CA ALA A 183 -18.43 7.18 19.62
C ALA A 183 -17.70 5.85 19.85
N PHE A 184 -18.49 4.77 19.96
CA PHE A 184 -17.96 3.44 20.16
C PHE A 184 -17.25 2.93 18.91
N VAL A 185 -16.03 2.43 19.07
CA VAL A 185 -15.20 1.93 17.97
C VAL A 185 -14.71 0.53 18.28
N ILE A 186 -14.92 -0.38 17.33
CA ILE A 186 -14.36 -1.74 17.33
C ILE A 186 -13.05 -1.77 16.52
N ASN A 187 -12.40 -2.92 16.53
CA ASN A 187 -11.05 -3.16 15.99
C ASN A 187 -10.03 -2.05 16.33
N SER A 188 -10.06 -1.53 17.56
CA SER A 188 -9.14 -0.45 17.95
C SER A 188 -7.68 -0.92 17.83
N GLY A 189 -6.83 -0.04 17.29
CA GLY A 189 -5.45 -0.34 16.94
C GLY A 189 -5.27 -1.14 15.65
N MET A 190 -6.36 -1.52 14.96
CA MET A 190 -6.36 -2.41 13.80
C MET A 190 -5.67 -3.76 14.09
N ARG A 191 -5.87 -4.28 15.30
CA ARG A 191 -5.18 -5.48 15.81
C ARG A 191 -5.70 -6.78 15.23
N SER A 192 -6.83 -6.74 14.53
CA SER A 192 -7.49 -7.93 13.99
C SER A 192 -7.82 -7.79 12.53
N PHE A 193 -7.80 -8.92 11.82
CA PHE A 193 -7.94 -8.98 10.37
C PHE A 193 -9.42 -8.98 9.96
N PHE A 194 -10.10 -7.86 10.14
CA PHE A 194 -11.46 -7.63 9.65
C PHE A 194 -11.73 -6.13 9.45
N ARG A 195 -12.76 -5.83 8.65
CA ARG A 195 -13.29 -4.46 8.48
C ARG A 195 -14.51 -4.23 9.35
N GLN A 196 -14.67 -3.01 9.85
CA GLN A 196 -15.83 -2.62 10.65
C GLN A 196 -16.84 -1.80 9.84
N ASN A 197 -18.12 -1.99 10.16
CA ASN A 197 -19.19 -1.13 9.68
C ASN A 197 -20.10 -0.74 10.85
N TYR A 198 -20.55 0.50 10.83
CA TYR A 198 -21.48 1.06 11.79
C TYR A 198 -22.79 1.43 11.08
N ASP A 199 -23.87 1.53 11.84
CA ASP A 199 -25.08 2.16 11.31
C ASP A 199 -24.86 3.66 11.07
N GLU A 200 -25.85 4.31 10.44
CA GLU A 200 -25.76 5.72 10.08
C GLU A 200 -25.51 6.62 11.31
N GLU A 201 -26.08 6.28 12.46
CA GLU A 201 -25.90 7.04 13.70
C GLU A 201 -24.48 6.86 14.27
N GLY A 202 -23.94 5.64 14.26
CA GLY A 202 -22.58 5.34 14.67
C GLY A 202 -21.55 6.08 13.83
N TRP A 203 -21.70 6.06 12.50
CA TRP A 203 -20.82 6.85 11.62
C TRP A 203 -20.89 8.36 11.88
N LYS A 204 -22.08 8.90 12.12
CA LYS A 204 -22.25 10.33 12.48
C LYS A 204 -21.59 10.67 13.81
N ARG A 205 -21.72 9.82 14.83
CA ARG A 205 -21.07 10.00 16.14
C ARG A 205 -19.55 9.98 16.02
N ILE A 206 -18.99 9.04 15.25
CA ILE A 206 -17.54 8.99 14.97
C ILE A 206 -17.10 10.25 14.23
N GLY A 207 -17.85 10.70 13.22
CA GLY A 207 -17.57 11.95 12.51
C GLY A 207 -17.59 13.18 13.42
N GLN A 208 -18.54 13.27 14.35
CA GLN A 208 -18.57 14.33 15.36
C GLN A 208 -17.36 14.27 16.28
N GLN A 209 -17.00 13.08 16.79
CA GLN A 209 -15.81 12.89 17.62
C GLN A 209 -14.54 13.32 16.89
N PHE A 210 -14.36 12.95 15.62
CA PHE A 210 -13.22 13.37 14.80
C PHE A 210 -13.13 14.90 14.65
N GLN A 211 -14.27 15.58 14.55
CA GLN A 211 -14.31 17.04 14.45
C GLN A 211 -13.99 17.73 15.77
N GLU A 212 -14.49 17.21 16.89
CA GLU A 212 -14.30 17.78 18.22
C GLU A 212 -12.89 17.50 18.74
N ASP A 213 -12.52 16.22 18.78
CA ASP A 213 -11.21 15.75 19.22
C ASP A 213 -10.93 14.34 18.64
N HIS A 214 -10.20 14.31 17.52
CA HIS A 214 -9.81 13.04 16.88
C HIS A 214 -8.74 12.29 17.68
N GLU A 215 -7.91 12.97 18.48
CA GLU A 215 -6.76 12.37 19.17
C GLU A 215 -7.20 11.44 20.34
N VAL A 216 -8.49 11.43 20.68
CA VAL A 216 -9.12 10.41 21.55
C VAL A 216 -8.87 8.99 21.02
N TYR A 217 -8.84 8.82 19.71
CA TYR A 217 -8.47 7.55 19.08
C TYR A 217 -6.99 7.56 18.70
N ASN A 218 -6.30 6.46 18.95
CA ASN A 218 -4.93 6.31 18.47
C ASN A 218 -4.87 6.36 16.94
N VAL A 219 -3.68 6.68 16.41
CA VAL A 219 -3.44 6.88 14.97
C VAL A 219 -3.87 5.70 14.10
N ARG A 220 -3.72 4.46 14.59
CA ARG A 220 -4.06 3.22 13.87
C ARG A 220 -5.58 3.05 13.80
N THR A 221 -6.28 3.34 14.88
CA THR A 221 -7.75 3.34 14.93
C THR A 221 -8.34 4.36 13.96
N ARG A 222 -7.80 5.58 13.91
CA ARG A 222 -8.27 6.60 12.95
C ARG A 222 -8.07 6.17 11.51
N MET A 223 -6.90 5.62 11.19
CA MET A 223 -6.61 5.04 9.87
C MET A 223 -7.61 3.93 9.51
N ALA A 224 -7.86 2.98 10.41
CA ALA A 224 -8.79 1.87 10.17
C ALA A 224 -10.21 2.36 9.89
N ILE A 225 -10.72 3.31 10.71
CA ILE A 225 -12.03 3.94 10.51
C ILE A 225 -12.14 4.55 9.11
N ILE A 226 -11.15 5.36 8.70
CA ILE A 226 -11.17 6.01 7.38
C ILE A 226 -11.13 4.96 6.27
N SER A 227 -10.20 4.01 6.35
CA SER A 227 -10.05 2.96 5.33
C SER A 227 -11.32 2.12 5.18
N ASP A 228 -11.96 1.76 6.29
CA ASP A 228 -13.17 0.96 6.28
C ASP A 228 -14.38 1.76 5.79
N ALA A 229 -14.47 3.06 6.12
CA ALA A 229 -15.52 3.93 5.57
C ALA A 229 -15.47 3.99 4.04
N TYR A 230 -14.27 4.11 3.44
CA TYR A 230 -14.11 4.04 1.98
C TYR A 230 -14.50 2.66 1.43
N ALA A 231 -14.11 1.58 2.10
CA ALA A 231 -14.47 0.22 1.68
C ALA A 231 -15.99 0.00 1.72
N MET A 232 -16.67 0.47 2.77
CA MET A 232 -18.13 0.37 2.91
C MET A 232 -18.85 1.22 1.86
N ALA A 233 -18.35 2.43 1.59
CA ALA A 233 -18.92 3.28 0.54
C ALA A 233 -18.77 2.66 -0.85
N LEU A 234 -17.64 2.01 -1.13
CA LEU A 234 -17.39 1.34 -2.40
C LEU A 234 -18.39 0.21 -2.70
N ILE A 235 -18.84 -0.52 -1.67
CA ILE A 235 -19.83 -1.59 -1.81
C ILE A 235 -21.27 -1.12 -1.60
N GLY A 236 -21.50 0.17 -1.37
CA GLY A 236 -22.83 0.77 -1.19
C GLY A 236 -23.42 0.64 0.21
N GLU A 237 -22.65 0.17 1.19
CA GLU A 237 -23.07 0.01 2.59
C GLU A 237 -22.91 1.30 3.42
N LEU A 238 -22.21 2.32 2.87
CA LEU A 238 -22.11 3.66 3.46
C LEU A 238 -22.42 4.73 2.41
N ASN A 239 -23.23 5.72 2.78
CA ASN A 239 -23.50 6.86 1.90
C ASN A 239 -22.25 7.74 1.74
N TYR A 240 -21.92 8.11 0.50
CA TYR A 240 -20.76 8.98 0.21
C TYR A 240 -20.84 10.34 0.91
N GLY A 241 -22.03 10.90 1.17
CA GLY A 241 -22.20 12.11 1.96
C GLY A 241 -21.69 11.93 3.40
N THR A 242 -22.04 10.82 4.05
CA THR A 242 -21.55 10.47 5.40
C THR A 242 -20.04 10.25 5.40
N LEU A 243 -19.50 9.56 4.39
CA LEU A 243 -18.05 9.40 4.23
C LEU A 243 -17.34 10.76 4.08
N LEU A 244 -17.86 11.65 3.24
CA LEU A 244 -17.27 12.97 3.00
C LEU A 244 -17.36 13.84 4.27
N ASP A 245 -18.46 13.76 5.02
CA ASP A 245 -18.60 14.44 6.31
C ASP A 245 -17.60 13.92 7.35
N LEU A 246 -17.39 12.59 7.41
CA LEU A 246 -16.42 11.94 8.29
C LEU A 246 -14.99 12.44 8.04
N VAL A 247 -14.54 12.49 6.78
CA VAL A 247 -13.15 12.86 6.45
C VAL A 247 -12.86 14.36 6.45
N ARG A 248 -13.87 15.22 6.66
CA ARG A 248 -13.66 16.68 6.76
C ARG A 248 -12.67 17.08 7.85
N TYR A 249 -12.51 16.26 8.89
CA TYR A 249 -11.63 16.59 10.02
C TYR A 249 -10.16 16.59 9.61
N ILE A 250 -9.81 16.01 8.46
CA ILE A 250 -8.44 15.75 8.02
C ILE A 250 -7.57 17.01 8.00
N GLU A 251 -8.15 18.19 7.84
CA GLU A 251 -7.44 19.48 7.95
C GLU A 251 -6.76 19.69 9.32
N LYS A 252 -7.25 19.03 10.37
CA LYS A 252 -6.69 19.04 11.74
C LYS A 252 -5.69 17.91 11.99
N GLU A 253 -5.65 16.90 11.13
CA GLU A 253 -4.83 15.70 11.27
C GLU A 253 -3.36 15.99 10.96
N LYS A 254 -2.46 15.40 11.75
CA LYS A 254 -1.00 15.61 11.60
C LYS A 254 -0.25 14.32 11.27
N GLU A 255 -0.86 13.16 11.49
CA GLU A 255 -0.17 11.88 11.42
C GLU A 255 -0.29 11.21 10.06
N TYR A 256 0.72 10.42 9.71
CA TYR A 256 0.87 9.84 8.37
C TYR A 256 -0.25 8.85 8.00
N LEU A 257 -0.66 7.96 8.91
CA LEU A 257 -1.58 6.86 8.59
C LEU A 257 -2.97 7.35 8.17
N PRO A 258 -3.65 8.27 8.90
CA PRO A 258 -4.99 8.70 8.52
C PRO A 258 -4.99 9.52 7.22
N TRP A 259 -3.96 10.34 7.00
CA TRP A 259 -3.75 11.03 5.72
C TRP A 259 -3.58 10.05 4.56
N THR A 260 -2.81 8.97 4.76
CA THR A 260 -2.60 7.94 3.75
C THR A 260 -3.90 7.21 3.43
N ALA A 261 -4.67 6.80 4.45
CA ALA A 261 -5.97 6.17 4.25
C ALA A 261 -6.96 7.08 3.49
N MET A 262 -6.97 8.39 3.79
CA MET A 262 -7.77 9.37 3.06
C MET A 262 -7.34 9.47 1.59
N ILE A 263 -6.04 9.66 1.34
CA ILE A 263 -5.49 9.80 -0.01
C ILE A 263 -5.76 8.55 -0.85
N ASP A 264 -5.56 7.36 -0.29
CA ASP A 264 -5.78 6.09 -0.97
C ASP A 264 -7.26 5.90 -1.31
N GLY A 265 -8.16 6.19 -0.36
CA GLY A 265 -9.60 6.17 -0.59
C GLY A 265 -10.04 7.11 -1.73
N PHE A 266 -9.53 8.34 -1.76
CA PHE A 266 -9.79 9.27 -2.87
C PHE A 266 -9.21 8.78 -4.20
N ASN A 267 -8.01 8.19 -4.20
CA ASN A 267 -7.41 7.64 -5.42
C ASN A 267 -8.26 6.50 -5.99
N VAL A 268 -8.87 5.67 -5.14
CA VAL A 268 -9.82 4.63 -5.57
C VAL A 268 -11.01 5.27 -6.27
N ILE A 269 -11.65 6.29 -5.68
CA ILE A 269 -12.77 7.01 -6.31
C ILE A 269 -12.36 7.59 -7.68
N LEU A 270 -11.22 8.28 -7.75
CA LEU A 270 -10.70 8.84 -8.99
C LEU A 270 -10.41 7.77 -10.03
N SER A 271 -9.98 6.57 -9.61
CA SER A 271 -9.72 5.46 -10.54
C SER A 271 -10.98 4.93 -11.20
N TYR A 272 -12.12 4.90 -10.47
CA TYR A 272 -13.40 4.51 -11.02
C TYR A 272 -13.96 5.57 -11.99
N LEU A 273 -13.84 6.85 -11.63
CA LEU A 273 -14.25 7.96 -12.51
C LEU A 273 -13.37 8.08 -13.76
N GLY A 274 -12.10 7.66 -13.69
CA GLY A 274 -11.21 7.63 -14.85
C GLY A 274 -11.05 9.00 -15.52
N THR A 275 -11.58 9.13 -16.74
CA THR A 275 -11.54 10.36 -17.56
C THR A 275 -12.88 11.07 -17.63
N GLU A 276 -13.88 10.64 -16.86
CA GLU A 276 -15.19 11.30 -16.83
C GLU A 276 -15.09 12.73 -16.29
N PRO A 277 -15.93 13.68 -16.75
CA PRO A 277 -15.89 15.09 -16.34
C PRO A 277 -15.98 15.30 -14.82
N GLU A 278 -16.73 14.45 -14.11
CA GLU A 278 -16.92 14.47 -12.67
C GLU A 278 -15.61 14.32 -11.90
N SER A 279 -14.60 13.67 -12.52
CA SER A 279 -13.25 13.56 -11.95
C SER A 279 -12.62 14.93 -11.67
N LEU A 280 -12.98 15.97 -12.44
CA LEU A 280 -12.48 17.34 -12.23
C LEU A 280 -12.98 17.93 -10.91
N SER A 281 -14.27 17.79 -10.61
CA SER A 281 -14.87 18.28 -9.36
C SER A 281 -14.22 17.64 -8.14
N ILE A 282 -13.94 16.34 -8.19
CA ILE A 282 -13.27 15.64 -7.07
C ILE A 282 -11.82 16.06 -6.95
N LYS A 283 -11.09 16.24 -8.07
CA LYS A 283 -9.72 16.75 -8.06
C LYS A 283 -9.65 18.16 -7.45
N ASP A 284 -10.61 19.03 -7.75
CA ASP A 284 -10.66 20.39 -7.19
C ASP A 284 -11.00 20.39 -5.69
N TYR A 285 -11.90 19.51 -5.25
CA TYR A 285 -12.15 19.30 -3.83
C TYR A 285 -10.90 18.81 -3.08
N MET A 286 -10.24 17.76 -3.60
CA MET A 286 -9.02 17.22 -3.00
C MET A 286 -7.89 18.26 -2.97
N LYS A 287 -7.73 19.04 -4.05
CA LYS A 287 -6.79 20.15 -4.12
C LYS A 287 -7.05 21.19 -3.04
N THR A 288 -8.31 21.50 -2.75
CA THR A 288 -8.68 22.45 -1.68
C THR A 288 -8.22 21.95 -0.32
N ILE A 289 -8.49 20.68 0.01
CA ILE A 289 -8.06 20.05 1.28
C ILE A 289 -6.53 20.05 1.40
N LEU A 290 -5.84 19.64 0.34
CA LEU A 290 -4.38 19.51 0.34
C LEU A 290 -3.66 20.86 0.36
N LYS A 291 -4.29 21.94 -0.10
CA LYS A 291 -3.65 23.26 -0.26
C LYS A 291 -3.10 23.81 1.05
N GLN A 292 -3.85 23.72 2.14
CA GLN A 292 -3.40 24.22 3.44
C GLN A 292 -2.14 23.49 3.90
N LYS A 293 -2.16 22.15 3.81
CA LYS A 293 -1.04 21.31 4.24
C LYS A 293 0.16 21.42 3.31
N TYR A 294 -0.05 21.60 2.00
CA TYR A 294 1.01 21.93 1.04
C TYR A 294 1.67 23.27 1.35
N ASN A 295 0.90 24.32 1.63
CA ASN A 295 1.47 25.66 1.92
C ASN A 295 2.33 25.68 3.19
N ASN A 296 2.00 24.86 4.18
CA ASN A 296 2.79 24.73 5.41
C ASN A 296 4.11 23.98 5.20
N ASN A 297 4.24 23.24 4.08
CA ASN A 297 5.33 22.32 3.81
C ASN A 297 5.94 22.63 2.45
N SER A 298 6.91 23.54 2.44
CA SER A 298 7.51 23.96 1.19
C SER A 298 8.54 22.94 0.70
N LEU A 299 8.48 22.64 -0.60
CA LEU A 299 9.57 22.00 -1.36
C LEU A 299 10.94 22.62 -1.02
N GLN A 300 10.94 23.94 -0.76
CA GLN A 300 12.08 24.72 -0.34
C GLN A 300 12.64 24.27 1.02
N TYR A 301 11.80 24.07 2.04
CA TYR A 301 12.24 23.61 3.35
C TYR A 301 12.99 22.27 3.27
N ILE A 302 12.43 21.29 2.54
CA ILE A 302 13.08 19.98 2.35
C ILE A 302 14.41 20.15 1.61
N THR A 303 14.42 20.98 0.56
CA THR A 303 15.63 21.24 -0.25
C THR A 303 16.74 21.93 0.55
N ASP A 304 16.38 22.80 1.50
CA ASP A 304 17.36 23.57 2.27
C ASP A 304 17.98 22.77 3.42
N HIS A 305 17.29 21.76 3.95
CA HIS A 305 17.70 21.08 5.19
C HIS A 305 18.19 19.63 5.00
N PHE A 306 18.01 19.01 3.82
CA PHE A 306 18.34 17.59 3.64
C PHE A 306 19.84 17.24 3.69
N LEU A 307 20.74 18.22 3.59
CA LEU A 307 22.20 18.02 3.60
C LEU A 307 22.86 18.36 4.95
N ASP A 308 22.09 18.76 5.97
CA ASP A 308 22.64 19.05 7.28
C ASP A 308 23.01 17.76 8.03
N ASN A 309 24.30 17.60 8.37
CA ASN A 309 24.85 16.37 8.96
C ASN A 309 24.71 16.29 10.49
N ASN A 310 24.51 17.43 11.17
CA ASN A 310 24.33 17.43 12.64
C ASN A 310 22.97 16.87 13.06
N THR A 311 22.09 16.67 12.08
CA THR A 311 20.70 16.30 12.23
C THR A 311 20.41 14.94 11.60
N PHE A 312 21.37 14.05 11.28
CA PHE A 312 21.08 12.79 10.55
C PHE A 312 19.92 11.94 11.14
N TYR A 313 19.80 11.84 12.46
CA TYR A 313 18.63 11.20 13.12
C TYR A 313 17.35 12.05 13.01
N ASP A 314 17.48 13.37 13.08
CA ASP A 314 16.39 14.30 12.76
C ASP A 314 16.05 14.25 11.27
N VAL A 315 16.97 13.90 10.36
CA VAL A 315 16.78 13.73 8.91
C VAL A 315 16.08 12.40 8.65
N VAL A 316 16.37 11.33 9.39
CA VAL A 316 15.56 10.10 9.35
C VAL A 316 14.15 10.37 9.89
N THR A 317 14.03 11.10 10.99
CA THR A 317 12.73 11.54 11.55
C THR A 317 12.00 12.48 10.59
N LEU A 318 12.71 13.39 9.94
CA LEU A 318 12.23 14.27 8.88
C LEU A 318 11.98 13.51 7.60
N LEU A 319 12.59 12.35 7.35
CA LEU A 319 12.29 11.51 6.21
C LEU A 319 10.92 10.85 6.43
N PHE A 320 10.55 10.46 7.65
CA PHE A 320 9.17 10.05 7.98
C PHE A 320 8.18 11.20 7.87
N SER A 321 8.52 12.39 8.39
CA SER A 321 7.74 13.60 8.10
C SER A 321 7.69 13.87 6.59
N SER A 322 8.78 13.64 5.86
CA SER A 322 8.87 13.83 4.40
C SER A 322 8.07 12.80 3.65
N ILE A 323 7.77 11.61 4.19
CA ILE A 323 6.93 10.65 3.48
C ILE A 323 5.52 11.21 3.40
N LEU A 324 4.98 11.72 4.52
CA LEU A 324 3.69 12.41 4.49
C LEU A 324 3.78 13.64 3.58
N GLU A 325 4.76 14.51 3.79
CA GLU A 325 4.84 15.77 3.02
C GLU A 325 5.10 15.53 1.53
N THR A 326 6.02 14.64 1.17
CA THR A 326 6.27 14.24 -0.22
C THR A 326 5.02 13.58 -0.82
N ASN A 327 4.29 12.75 -0.06
CA ASN A 327 3.03 12.17 -0.55
C ASN A 327 2.00 13.26 -0.82
N ILE A 328 1.79 14.19 0.12
CA ILE A 328 0.89 15.33 -0.04
C ILE A 328 1.27 16.18 -1.25
N MET A 329 2.55 16.52 -1.40
CA MET A 329 3.05 17.25 -2.57
C MET A 329 2.82 16.48 -3.87
N ASN A 330 3.12 15.19 -3.91
CA ASN A 330 2.92 14.35 -5.09
C ASN A 330 1.45 14.25 -5.47
N VAL A 331 0.55 14.12 -4.50
CA VAL A 331 -0.90 14.09 -4.75
C VAL A 331 -1.38 15.47 -5.21
N PHE A 332 -0.95 16.54 -4.55
CA PHE A 332 -1.35 17.91 -4.88
C PHE A 332 -0.93 18.29 -6.31
N CYS A 333 0.28 17.92 -6.72
CA CYS A 333 0.75 18.03 -8.10
C CYS A 333 -0.10 17.18 -9.08
N ARG A 334 -0.47 15.94 -8.72
CA ARG A 334 -1.37 15.08 -9.52
C ARG A 334 -2.79 15.64 -9.65
N MET A 335 -3.23 16.49 -8.71
CA MET A 335 -4.50 17.24 -8.83
C MET A 335 -4.40 18.43 -9.81
N ASN A 336 -3.32 18.54 -10.59
CA ASN A 336 -3.04 19.63 -11.53
C ASN A 336 -2.92 21.00 -10.84
N SER A 337 -2.29 21.08 -9.66
CA SER A 337 -1.90 22.38 -9.08
C SER A 337 -0.76 23.01 -9.88
N PRO A 338 -0.94 24.22 -10.46
CA PRO A 338 0.13 24.90 -11.19
C PRO A 338 1.33 25.24 -10.31
N GLU A 339 1.11 25.65 -9.06
CA GLU A 339 2.16 26.05 -8.12
C GLU A 339 3.10 24.87 -7.80
N CYS A 340 2.51 23.70 -7.58
CA CYS A 340 3.26 22.47 -7.34
C CYS A 340 4.07 22.04 -8.56
N ILE A 341 3.44 22.04 -9.74
CA ILE A 341 4.09 21.67 -11.01
C ILE A 341 5.24 22.63 -11.34
N HIS A 342 5.04 23.93 -11.15
CA HIS A 342 6.09 24.94 -11.35
C HIS A 342 7.26 24.70 -10.39
N GLY A 343 7.00 24.48 -9.09
CA GLY A 343 8.07 24.22 -8.12
C GLY A 343 8.98 23.04 -8.50
N TYR A 344 8.41 21.92 -8.94
CA TYR A 344 9.19 20.78 -9.41
C TYR A 344 9.89 21.03 -10.75
N THR A 345 9.26 21.78 -11.66
CA THR A 345 9.86 22.10 -12.97
C THR A 345 11.04 23.05 -12.81
N ASP A 346 10.93 24.05 -11.94
CA ASP A 346 12.02 24.98 -11.59
C ASP A 346 13.18 24.23 -10.90
N LEU A 347 12.85 23.31 -9.99
CA LEU A 347 13.85 22.45 -9.34
C LEU A 347 14.57 21.56 -10.35
N PHE A 348 13.85 21.00 -11.33
CA PHE A 348 14.45 20.20 -12.40
C PHE A 348 15.40 21.04 -13.26
N GLU A 349 14.97 22.21 -13.69
CA GLU A 349 15.77 23.12 -14.51
C GLU A 349 17.07 23.50 -13.78
N LYS A 350 16.96 23.98 -12.53
CA LYS A 350 18.08 24.46 -11.73
C LYS A 350 19.05 23.35 -11.32
N GLU A 351 18.55 22.23 -10.82
CA GLU A 351 19.37 21.20 -10.17
C GLU A 351 19.77 20.06 -11.10
N VAL A 352 19.05 19.89 -12.22
CA VAL A 352 19.33 18.82 -13.19
C VAL A 352 19.85 19.41 -14.49
N LEU A 353 19.08 20.26 -15.19
CA LEU A 353 19.48 20.69 -16.53
C LEU A 353 20.69 21.61 -16.53
N GLN A 354 20.75 22.57 -15.60
CA GLN A 354 21.82 23.56 -15.50
C GLN A 354 23.11 23.00 -14.86
N LYS A 355 22.98 22.14 -13.84
CA LYS A 355 24.14 21.58 -13.12
C LYS A 355 24.70 20.30 -13.72
N CYS A 356 23.83 19.44 -14.27
CA CYS A 356 24.27 18.20 -14.90
C CYS A 356 24.53 18.41 -16.39
N GLY A 357 25.82 18.50 -16.72
CA GLY A 357 26.32 18.41 -18.08
C GLY A 357 26.26 16.97 -18.60
N ASN A 358 27.43 16.37 -18.79
CA ASN A 358 27.56 14.98 -19.25
C ASN A 358 27.91 13.97 -18.13
N ASN A 359 27.87 14.43 -16.88
CA ASN A 359 28.14 13.62 -15.70
C ASN A 359 26.98 12.65 -15.41
N LYS A 360 27.22 11.68 -14.53
CA LYS A 360 26.17 10.83 -13.96
C LYS A 360 25.29 11.67 -13.04
N THR A 361 23.99 11.37 -12.97
CA THR A 361 23.08 12.17 -12.14
C THR A 361 23.33 11.91 -10.66
N SER A 362 23.83 10.73 -10.30
CA SER A 362 24.33 10.43 -8.96
C SER A 362 25.39 11.42 -8.46
N ASP A 363 26.16 12.02 -9.37
CA ASP A 363 27.33 12.83 -9.04
C ASP A 363 27.02 14.33 -9.04
N CYS A 364 25.97 14.77 -9.75
CA CYS A 364 25.69 16.18 -9.98
C CYS A 364 24.33 16.65 -9.45
N VAL A 365 23.37 15.76 -9.26
CA VAL A 365 22.03 16.14 -8.77
C VAL A 365 22.08 16.35 -7.27
N MET A 366 21.79 17.58 -6.84
CA MET A 366 21.71 17.98 -5.44
C MET A 366 20.25 18.15 -4.99
N ILE A 367 19.44 17.12 -5.25
CA ILE A 367 18.04 17.02 -4.80
C ILE A 367 17.95 15.88 -3.78
N ALA A 368 17.15 16.08 -2.73
CA ALA A 368 16.82 15.03 -1.76
C ALA A 368 16.24 13.80 -2.46
N GLY A 369 16.71 12.60 -2.08
CA GLY A 369 16.33 11.33 -2.71
C GLY A 369 14.82 11.15 -2.97
N PRO A 370 13.93 11.39 -1.98
CA PRO A 370 12.48 11.25 -2.15
C PRO A 370 11.84 12.18 -3.18
N LEU A 371 12.45 13.34 -3.46
CA LEU A 371 11.91 14.33 -4.40
C LEU A 371 12.33 14.07 -5.85
N ARG A 372 13.48 13.40 -6.06
CA ARG A 372 14.05 13.15 -7.40
C ARG A 372 13.07 12.51 -8.39
N PRO A 373 12.31 11.45 -8.04
CA PRO A 373 11.40 10.81 -9.00
C PRO A 373 10.36 11.78 -9.53
N THR A 374 9.77 12.59 -8.65
CA THR A 374 8.75 13.57 -9.01
C THR A 374 9.35 14.74 -9.78
N THR A 375 10.53 15.22 -9.39
CA THR A 375 11.26 16.27 -10.13
C THR A 375 11.56 15.83 -11.56
N TYR A 376 12.09 14.62 -11.78
CA TYR A 376 12.38 14.10 -13.12
C TYR A 376 11.10 13.91 -13.94
N CYS A 377 10.05 13.39 -13.32
CA CYS A 377 8.77 13.16 -13.96
C CYS A 377 8.17 14.48 -14.49
N TYR A 378 8.09 15.52 -13.66
CA TYR A 378 7.56 16.83 -14.09
C TYR A 378 8.50 17.56 -15.06
N GLY A 379 9.82 17.38 -14.92
CA GLY A 379 10.79 17.85 -15.90
C GLY A 379 10.57 17.26 -17.30
N ILE A 380 10.33 15.96 -17.40
CA ILE A 380 10.01 15.29 -18.67
C ILE A 380 8.60 15.64 -19.16
N GLN A 381 7.63 15.73 -18.25
CA GLN A 381 6.23 16.03 -18.58
C GLN A 381 6.04 17.44 -19.17
N ASN A 382 6.89 18.39 -18.78
CA ASN A 382 6.87 19.78 -19.26
C ASN A 382 8.04 20.14 -20.19
N GLY A 383 8.96 19.21 -20.41
CA GLY A 383 10.09 19.36 -21.33
C GLY A 383 9.77 18.94 -22.76
N ASP A 384 10.69 19.24 -23.67
CA ASP A 384 10.61 18.89 -25.09
C ASP A 384 11.35 17.57 -25.41
N GLU A 385 11.48 17.26 -26.70
CA GLU A 385 12.19 16.07 -27.18
C GLU A 385 13.69 16.08 -26.79
N LEU A 386 14.32 17.26 -26.68
CA LEU A 386 15.72 17.38 -26.29
C LEU A 386 15.90 17.01 -24.82
N VAL A 387 15.01 17.49 -23.95
CA VAL A 387 14.98 17.11 -22.53
C VAL A 387 14.81 15.59 -22.40
N TYR A 388 13.88 14.99 -23.15
CA TYR A 388 13.68 13.53 -23.12
C TYR A 388 14.94 12.76 -23.51
N LYS A 389 15.59 13.13 -24.63
CA LYS A 389 16.84 12.51 -25.07
C LYS A 389 17.96 12.68 -24.04
N LYS A 390 18.05 13.85 -23.40
CA LYS A 390 19.02 14.10 -22.32
C LYS A 390 18.77 13.18 -21.13
N MET A 391 17.51 13.01 -20.70
CA MET A 391 17.16 12.10 -19.60
C MET A 391 17.45 10.63 -19.92
N LEU A 392 17.17 10.18 -21.16
CA LEU A 392 17.55 8.84 -21.60
C LEU A 392 19.08 8.63 -21.57
N SER A 393 19.84 9.65 -21.97
CA SER A 393 21.31 9.59 -21.90
C SER A 393 21.84 9.55 -20.46
N PHE A 394 21.14 10.17 -19.51
CA PHE A 394 21.47 10.03 -18.08
C PHE A 394 21.23 8.60 -17.62
N TYR A 395 20.09 7.99 -17.96
CA TYR A 395 19.80 6.59 -17.61
C TYR A 395 20.89 5.63 -18.12
N GLN A 396 21.33 5.83 -19.36
CA GLN A 396 22.34 4.96 -19.98
C GLN A 396 23.71 5.05 -19.30
N ARG A 397 24.10 6.24 -18.83
CA ARG A 397 25.39 6.51 -18.17
C ARG A 397 25.39 6.21 -16.67
N GLU A 398 24.22 6.25 -16.04
CA GLU A 398 24.08 6.05 -14.61
C GLU A 398 24.48 4.62 -14.20
N SER A 399 25.27 4.54 -13.14
CA SER A 399 25.76 3.31 -12.50
C SER A 399 25.06 3.00 -11.18
N VAL A 400 24.56 4.01 -10.47
CA VAL A 400 23.83 3.83 -9.21
C VAL A 400 22.43 3.30 -9.52
N GLN A 401 22.13 2.08 -9.09
CA GLN A 401 20.92 1.37 -9.50
C GLN A 401 19.62 2.06 -9.05
N VAL A 402 19.61 2.66 -7.86
CA VAL A 402 18.44 3.41 -7.34
C VAL A 402 18.16 4.64 -8.21
N GLU A 403 19.19 5.43 -8.50
CA GLU A 403 19.10 6.61 -9.36
C GLU A 403 18.67 6.23 -10.79
N LYS A 404 19.24 5.15 -11.32
CA LYS A 404 18.88 4.59 -12.62
C LYS A 404 17.40 4.21 -12.69
N ASN A 405 16.84 3.67 -11.60
CA ASN A 405 15.42 3.38 -11.50
C ASN A 405 14.56 4.66 -11.53
N TYR A 406 14.97 5.73 -10.82
CA TYR A 406 14.27 7.01 -10.87
C TYR A 406 14.23 7.60 -12.28
N LEU A 407 15.38 7.60 -12.98
CA LEU A 407 15.46 8.04 -14.37
C LEU A 407 14.56 7.19 -15.28
N MET A 408 14.63 5.86 -15.15
CA MET A 408 13.82 4.95 -15.97
C MET A 408 12.31 5.17 -15.78
N VAL A 409 11.84 5.25 -14.53
CA VAL A 409 10.42 5.47 -14.24
C VAL A 409 9.96 6.82 -14.79
N SER A 410 10.81 7.86 -14.69
CA SER A 410 10.48 9.21 -15.16
C SER A 410 10.31 9.30 -16.69
N LEU A 411 10.98 8.44 -17.47
CA LEU A 411 10.77 8.36 -18.94
C LEU A 411 9.32 8.04 -19.31
N GLY A 412 8.56 7.38 -18.42
CA GLY A 412 7.14 7.12 -18.59
C GLY A 412 6.24 8.35 -18.41
N CYS A 413 6.76 9.48 -17.94
CA CYS A 413 5.98 10.69 -17.64
C CYS A 413 5.76 11.61 -18.86
N SER A 414 6.31 11.27 -20.02
CA SER A 414 6.13 12.08 -21.24
C SER A 414 4.65 12.24 -21.58
N LYS A 415 4.28 13.44 -22.07
CA LYS A 415 2.95 13.70 -22.65
C LYS A 415 2.85 13.31 -24.13
N ASN A 416 3.94 12.84 -24.74
CA ASN A 416 3.98 12.53 -26.17
C ASN A 416 3.70 11.03 -26.41
N ILE A 417 2.57 10.72 -27.05
CA ILE A 417 2.15 9.33 -27.33
C ILE A 417 3.18 8.54 -28.15
N VAL A 418 3.85 9.17 -29.12
CA VAL A 418 4.87 8.54 -29.96
C VAL A 418 6.08 8.18 -29.11
N THR A 419 6.48 9.08 -28.20
CA THR A 419 7.59 8.86 -27.27
C THR A 419 7.31 7.69 -26.33
N LEU A 420 6.10 7.61 -25.75
CA LEU A 420 5.71 6.51 -24.87
C LEU A 420 5.67 5.15 -25.61
N LYS A 421 5.11 5.11 -26.83
CA LYS A 421 5.12 3.88 -27.66
C LYS A 421 6.54 3.47 -28.08
N SER A 422 7.40 4.44 -28.38
CA SER A 422 8.81 4.21 -28.68
C SER A 422 9.55 3.63 -27.47
N LEU A 423 9.29 4.14 -26.26
CA LEU A 423 9.85 3.63 -25.02
C LEU A 423 9.49 2.15 -24.81
N LEU A 424 8.20 1.78 -24.96
CA LEU A 424 7.74 0.39 -24.83
C LEU A 424 8.36 -0.51 -25.90
N THR A 425 8.42 -0.04 -27.15
CA THR A 425 9.02 -0.81 -28.26
C THR A 425 10.51 -1.03 -28.03
N THR A 426 11.23 0.00 -27.58
CA THR A 426 12.67 -0.09 -27.23
C THR A 426 12.89 -1.04 -26.05
N ALA A 427 11.99 -1.04 -25.06
CA ALA A 427 12.04 -1.98 -23.95
C ALA A 427 11.82 -3.44 -24.39
N LEU A 428 11.04 -3.66 -25.46
CA LEU A 428 10.84 -4.98 -26.07
C LEU A 428 11.91 -5.39 -27.09
N ASP A 429 12.77 -4.47 -27.54
CA ASP A 429 13.88 -4.80 -28.45
C ASP A 429 15.04 -5.43 -27.68
N ARG A 430 15.42 -6.67 -28.04
CA ARG A 430 16.55 -7.39 -27.43
C ARG A 430 17.88 -6.90 -28.00
N LYS A 431 17.89 -6.45 -29.27
CA LYS A 431 19.11 -6.05 -29.98
C LYS A 431 19.59 -4.67 -29.57
N ALA A 432 18.67 -3.76 -29.26
CA ALA A 432 19.01 -2.41 -28.82
C ALA A 432 19.77 -2.37 -27.48
N GLY A 433 19.54 -3.36 -26.59
CA GLY A 433 20.30 -3.49 -25.34
C GLY A 433 20.15 -2.32 -24.35
N VAL A 434 19.18 -1.43 -24.56
CA VAL A 434 19.01 -0.21 -23.75
C VAL A 434 18.54 -0.56 -22.34
N PHE A 435 17.56 -1.46 -22.21
CA PHE A 435 16.94 -1.84 -20.94
C PHE A 435 17.21 -3.31 -20.61
N ARG A 436 17.49 -3.60 -19.33
CA ARG A 436 17.64 -4.99 -18.85
C ARG A 436 16.29 -5.69 -18.85
N LEU A 437 16.27 -7.01 -19.05
CA LEU A 437 15.01 -7.77 -19.10
C LEU A 437 14.17 -7.61 -17.83
N GLN A 438 14.80 -7.56 -16.65
CA GLN A 438 14.14 -7.38 -15.35
C GLN A 438 13.51 -5.98 -15.17
N ASP A 439 13.96 -4.99 -15.94
CA ASP A 439 13.52 -3.59 -15.81
C ASP A 439 12.27 -3.32 -16.67
N VAL A 440 12.02 -4.14 -17.69
CA VAL A 440 10.92 -3.95 -18.65
C VAL A 440 9.54 -3.91 -17.98
N PRO A 441 9.20 -4.78 -17.00
CA PRO A 441 7.91 -4.67 -16.31
C PRO A 441 7.68 -3.30 -15.65
N ALA A 442 8.72 -2.69 -15.08
CA ALA A 442 8.62 -1.36 -14.49
C ALA A 442 8.33 -0.27 -15.54
N ILE A 443 8.91 -0.40 -16.74
CA ILE A 443 8.65 0.49 -17.88
C ILE A 443 7.18 0.39 -18.32
N PHE A 444 6.66 -0.83 -18.48
CA PHE A 444 5.26 -1.05 -18.82
C PHE A 444 4.34 -0.48 -17.75
N ASN A 445 4.66 -0.69 -16.48
CA ASN A 445 3.89 -0.17 -15.35
C ASN A 445 3.86 1.36 -15.33
N THR A 446 4.99 2.04 -15.53
CA THR A 446 5.01 3.52 -15.54
C THR A 446 4.21 4.09 -16.70
N VAL A 447 4.30 3.51 -17.91
CA VAL A 447 3.49 3.96 -19.05
C VAL A 447 2.01 3.64 -18.83
N ALA A 448 1.65 2.51 -18.21
CA ALA A 448 0.26 2.19 -17.91
C ALA A 448 -0.36 3.11 -16.85
N ARG A 449 0.46 3.69 -15.95
CA ARG A 449 0.03 4.68 -14.95
C ARG A 449 -0.07 6.10 -15.51
N ASN A 450 0.54 6.37 -16.66
CA ASN A 450 0.47 7.65 -17.34
C ASN A 450 -0.95 7.90 -17.89
N ASP A 451 -1.46 9.13 -17.75
CA ASP A 451 -2.82 9.50 -18.18
C ASP A 451 -3.08 9.32 -19.69
N ILE A 452 -2.05 9.44 -20.52
CA ILE A 452 -2.11 9.17 -21.97
C ILE A 452 -1.82 7.70 -22.24
N GLY A 453 -0.85 7.14 -21.51
CA GLY A 453 -0.42 5.75 -21.66
C GLY A 453 -1.54 4.75 -21.39
N LYS A 454 -2.34 4.97 -20.35
CA LYS A 454 -3.49 4.11 -19.99
C LYS A 454 -4.51 3.95 -21.13
N GLU A 455 -4.66 4.95 -22.00
CA GLU A 455 -5.64 4.92 -23.10
C GLU A 455 -5.23 4.03 -24.27
N PHE A 456 -3.92 3.84 -24.50
CA PHE A 456 -3.43 2.99 -25.59
C PHE A 456 -2.77 1.69 -25.14
N MET A 457 -2.41 1.56 -23.85
CA MET A 457 -1.65 0.42 -23.33
C MET A 457 -2.33 -0.92 -23.66
N PHE A 458 -3.65 -0.99 -23.51
CA PHE A 458 -4.42 -2.20 -23.82
C PHE A 458 -4.21 -2.65 -25.27
N ASN A 459 -4.37 -1.73 -26.23
CA ASN A 459 -4.17 -2.04 -27.65
C ASN A 459 -2.70 -2.36 -27.96
N PHE A 460 -1.75 -1.68 -27.30
CA PHE A 460 -0.32 -1.97 -27.49
C PHE A 460 0.03 -3.41 -27.05
N LEU A 461 -0.51 -3.86 -25.91
CA LEU A 461 -0.31 -5.23 -25.42
C LEU A 461 -0.91 -6.27 -26.38
N LEU A 462 -2.10 -6.00 -26.91
CA LEU A 462 -2.74 -6.82 -27.93
C LEU A 462 -1.92 -6.92 -29.21
N ASP A 463 -1.54 -5.78 -29.78
CA ASP A 463 -0.85 -5.69 -31.07
C ASP A 463 0.57 -6.27 -31.03
N ARG A 464 1.12 -6.55 -29.83
CA ARG A 464 2.47 -7.04 -29.61
C ARG A 464 2.51 -8.30 -28.74
N TRP A 465 1.37 -8.97 -28.58
CA TRP A 465 1.23 -10.12 -27.69
C TRP A 465 2.31 -11.18 -27.92
N ASP A 466 2.48 -11.63 -29.15
CA ASP A 466 3.43 -12.70 -29.49
C ASP A 466 4.87 -12.31 -29.13
N LEU A 467 5.26 -11.06 -29.40
CA LEU A 467 6.58 -10.53 -29.07
C LEU A 467 6.81 -10.46 -27.56
N ILE A 468 5.80 -10.03 -26.81
CA ILE A 468 5.86 -9.96 -25.34
C ILE A 468 5.97 -11.39 -24.78
N TYR A 469 5.13 -12.31 -25.27
CA TYR A 469 5.12 -13.70 -24.84
C TYR A 469 6.47 -14.39 -25.12
N GLU A 470 7.03 -14.23 -26.32
CA GLU A 470 8.35 -14.75 -26.67
C GLU A 470 9.47 -14.13 -25.79
N ARG A 471 9.29 -12.87 -25.39
CA ARG A 471 10.28 -12.17 -24.58
C ARG A 471 10.34 -12.66 -23.12
N PHE A 472 9.18 -12.88 -22.49
CA PHE A 472 9.07 -13.15 -21.05
C PHE A 472 8.72 -14.61 -20.71
N GLY A 473 8.07 -15.34 -21.61
CA GLY A 473 7.42 -16.61 -21.31
C GLY A 473 6.25 -16.46 -20.33
N PHE A 474 5.58 -17.56 -20.01
CA PHE A 474 4.38 -17.57 -19.16
C PHE A 474 4.64 -17.09 -17.72
N THR A 475 5.78 -17.48 -17.12
CA THR A 475 6.05 -17.24 -15.68
C THR A 475 6.49 -15.82 -15.34
N LYS A 476 6.95 -15.01 -16.31
CA LYS A 476 7.35 -13.60 -16.09
C LYS A 476 6.39 -12.59 -16.70
N TYR A 477 5.29 -13.07 -17.28
CA TYR A 477 4.25 -12.26 -17.91
C TYR A 477 3.42 -11.46 -16.90
N SER A 478 3.23 -11.97 -15.69
CA SER A 478 2.39 -11.34 -14.65
C SER A 478 2.76 -9.89 -14.38
N GLY A 479 4.05 -9.53 -14.36
CA GLY A 479 4.51 -8.15 -14.15
C GLY A 479 4.15 -7.16 -15.26
N VAL A 480 3.98 -7.65 -16.51
CA VAL A 480 3.57 -6.85 -17.67
C VAL A 480 2.04 -6.85 -17.83
N ALA A 481 1.38 -7.95 -17.51
CA ALA A 481 -0.09 -8.05 -17.53
C ALA A 481 -0.77 -7.24 -16.42
N SER A 482 -0.15 -7.26 -15.23
CA SER A 482 -0.64 -6.56 -14.04
C SER A 482 -0.53 -5.04 -14.12
N SER A 483 0.02 -4.48 -15.21
CA SER A 483 0.10 -3.04 -15.45
C SER A 483 -1.27 -2.43 -15.79
N ARG A 484 -2.29 -2.64 -14.95
CA ARG A 484 -3.64 -2.05 -15.04
C ARG A 484 -4.44 -2.38 -16.31
N LEU A 485 -4.33 -3.61 -16.82
CA LEU A 485 -5.43 -4.21 -17.61
C LEU A 485 -6.76 -4.24 -16.82
N TYR A 486 -6.70 -4.06 -15.49
CA TYR A 486 -7.82 -4.03 -14.55
C TYR A 486 -8.70 -2.77 -14.55
N ILE A 487 -8.28 -1.65 -15.16
CA ILE A 487 -9.16 -0.45 -15.26
C ILE A 487 -10.01 -0.53 -16.51
N ALA A 488 -10.78 -1.61 -16.58
CA ALA A 488 -11.95 -1.72 -17.44
C ALA A 488 -13.16 -1.27 -16.63
N ASN A 489 -13.33 0.05 -16.49
CA ASN A 489 -14.47 0.64 -15.80
C ASN A 489 -15.73 0.73 -16.71
N ASP A 490 -15.63 0.28 -17.95
CA ASP A 490 -16.73 0.17 -18.89
C ASP A 490 -16.88 -1.26 -19.45
N SER A 491 -18.11 -1.60 -19.84
CA SER A 491 -18.48 -2.93 -20.35
C SER A 491 -17.71 -3.31 -21.62
N THR A 492 -17.33 -2.35 -22.47
CA THR A 492 -16.58 -2.59 -23.71
C THR A 492 -15.15 -3.04 -23.41
N ARG A 493 -14.47 -2.37 -22.48
CA ARG A 493 -13.14 -2.77 -22.01
C ARG A 493 -13.18 -4.16 -21.36
N CYS A 494 -14.18 -4.46 -20.53
CA CYS A 494 -14.36 -5.78 -19.90
C CYS A 494 -14.52 -6.89 -20.94
N ILE A 495 -15.38 -6.69 -21.94
CA ILE A 495 -15.58 -7.67 -23.03
C ILE A 495 -14.28 -7.91 -23.80
N ARG A 496 -13.49 -6.85 -24.04
CA ARG A 496 -12.19 -6.99 -24.73
C ARG A 496 -11.19 -7.78 -23.89
N VAL A 497 -11.10 -7.52 -22.58
CA VAL A 497 -10.24 -8.28 -21.66
C VAL A 497 -10.64 -9.76 -21.66
N GLN A 498 -11.95 -10.06 -21.54
CA GLN A 498 -12.46 -11.43 -21.56
C GLN A 498 -12.12 -12.17 -22.86
N LYS A 499 -12.25 -11.51 -24.02
CA LYS A 499 -11.88 -12.11 -25.31
C LYS A 499 -10.40 -12.49 -25.41
N ILE A 500 -9.52 -11.76 -24.72
CA ILE A 500 -8.09 -12.09 -24.67
C ILE A 500 -7.84 -13.25 -23.74
N ALA A 501 -8.44 -13.24 -22.55
CA ALA A 501 -8.25 -14.32 -21.56
C ALA A 501 -8.70 -15.69 -22.07
N LEU A 502 -9.59 -15.72 -23.07
CA LEU A 502 -10.10 -16.93 -23.69
C LEU A 502 -9.27 -17.44 -24.90
N ASN A 503 -8.33 -16.63 -25.40
CA ASN A 503 -7.43 -16.97 -26.51
C ASN A 503 -6.01 -17.24 -25.99
#